data_AF-A0A484CNQ1-F1
#
_entry.id   AF-A0A484CNQ1-F1
#
_cell.length_a   1.000
_cell.length_b   1.000
_cell.length_c   1.000
_cell.angle_alpha   90.00
_cell.angle_beta   90.00
_cell.angle_gamma   90.00
#
_symmetry.space_group_name_H-M   'P 1'
#
loop_
_entity.id
_entity.type
_entity.pdbx_description
1 polymer ?
#
loop_
_entity_poly.entity_id
_entity_poly.type
_entity_poly.pdbx_seq_one_letter_code
_entity_poly.pdbx_strand_id
1 'polypeptide(L)'
;MSLDKRWRRALISILEHLTDSDLSKMLYNLDNIPQGLKTTKAKEEIPFLMEKYYGTEKSISEIDRIMKIIPRNDADVQNLLRPFVEKLKEQRQEGKGKMSELAADSGSVANKWETALSSILEELTDQQFAKMLFYLDEIPQGLKKDKAREEIPDLIVQQYGPEGSISEIDEIMKAIPRNDPKVQNLLRPFVEKLKEQRQEEKGPSGATQQRNVPAEDNVPAEKKLLKVRAEFIERVSDPVLNQLLDNLLEHGFINDQEMQSVTTKKSRADKAREVIDTVRKKGTKASSLLINTLCKVDKPVAEVLKLI
;
A
#
# COMPACT_ATOMS: atom_id res chain seq x y z
N MET A 1 16.97 31.77 10.63
CA MET A 1 16.09 31.56 9.44
C MET A 1 15.61 30.11 9.42
N SER A 2 14.35 29.85 9.09
CA SER A 2 13.80 28.48 8.98
C SER A 2 14.52 27.66 7.91
N LEU A 3 14.43 26.33 7.99
CA LEU A 3 15.05 25.43 7.01
C LEU A 3 14.55 25.74 5.60
N ASP A 4 13.25 25.96 5.45
CA ASP A 4 12.60 26.27 4.17
C ASP A 4 13.16 27.55 3.55
N LYS A 5 13.31 28.63 4.35
CA LYS A 5 13.87 29.90 3.86
C LYS A 5 15.33 29.77 3.43
N ARG A 6 16.12 28.96 4.14
CA ARG A 6 17.53 28.69 3.76
C ARG A 6 17.63 27.83 2.52
N TRP A 7 16.81 26.79 2.44
CA TRP A 7 16.77 25.89 1.30
C TRP A 7 16.33 26.60 0.03
N ARG A 8 15.26 27.40 0.08
CA ARG A 8 14.83 28.22 -1.06
C ARG A 8 15.95 29.08 -1.62
N ARG A 9 16.70 29.75 -0.74
CA ARG A 9 17.83 30.60 -1.14
C ARG A 9 18.94 29.78 -1.80
N ALA A 10 19.28 28.63 -1.22
CA ALA A 10 20.29 27.74 -1.79
C ALA A 10 19.86 27.17 -3.14
N LEU A 11 18.59 26.79 -3.28
CA LEU A 11 18.04 26.30 -4.54
C LEU A 11 18.08 27.38 -5.63
N ILE A 12 17.76 28.64 -5.32
CA ILE A 12 17.92 29.75 -6.27
C ILE A 12 19.37 29.83 -6.75
N SER A 13 20.35 29.83 -5.83
CA SER A 13 21.77 29.86 -6.19
C SER A 13 22.23 28.64 -6.98
N ILE A 14 21.68 27.45 -6.71
CA ILE A 14 21.94 26.25 -7.53
C ILE A 14 21.44 26.48 -8.96
N LEU A 15 20.22 27.01 -9.13
CA LEU A 15 19.62 27.27 -10.45
C LEU A 15 20.38 28.34 -11.25
N GLU A 16 21.04 29.27 -10.57
CA GLU A 16 21.93 30.28 -11.18
C GLU A 16 23.22 29.65 -11.75
N HIS A 17 23.71 28.56 -11.16
CA HIS A 17 24.88 27.82 -11.64
C HIS A 17 24.57 26.75 -12.71
N LEU A 18 23.28 26.52 -13.01
CA LEU A 18 22.87 25.65 -14.10
C LEU A 18 22.84 26.39 -15.44
N THR A 19 23.42 25.76 -16.47
CA THR A 19 23.18 26.18 -17.84
C THR A 19 21.71 25.97 -18.20
N ASP A 20 21.20 26.63 -19.24
CA ASP A 20 19.81 26.45 -19.66
C ASP A 20 19.51 25.00 -20.09
N SER A 21 20.51 24.29 -20.61
CA SER A 21 20.44 22.87 -20.93
C SER A 21 20.31 22.02 -19.66
N ASP A 22 21.14 22.29 -18.65
CA ASP A 22 21.12 21.57 -17.37
C ASP A 22 19.83 21.85 -16.60
N LEU A 23 19.35 23.10 -16.62
CA LEU A 23 18.07 23.49 -16.05
C LEU A 23 16.91 22.78 -16.73
N SER A 24 16.91 22.70 -18.07
CA SER A 24 15.87 21.99 -18.83
C SER A 24 15.84 20.50 -18.48
N LYS A 25 17.01 19.86 -18.38
CA LYS A 25 17.11 18.46 -17.94
C LYS A 25 16.67 18.29 -16.49
N MET A 26 17.05 19.19 -15.60
CA MET A 26 16.62 19.16 -14.20
C MET A 26 15.09 19.24 -14.11
N LEU A 27 14.49 20.21 -14.79
CA LEU A 27 13.05 20.39 -14.82
C LEU A 27 12.33 19.17 -15.42
N TYR A 28 12.86 18.56 -16.48
CA TYR A 28 12.29 17.36 -17.09
C TYR A 28 12.18 16.20 -16.08
N ASN A 29 13.18 16.01 -15.21
CA ASN A 29 13.22 14.92 -14.23
C ASN A 29 12.36 15.17 -12.96
N LEU A 30 11.62 16.28 -12.87
CA LEU A 30 10.70 16.56 -11.76
C LEU A 30 9.29 15.99 -12.00
N ASP A 31 9.10 14.69 -11.76
CA ASP A 31 7.90 13.96 -12.19
C ASP A 31 6.57 14.44 -11.56
N ASN A 32 6.58 15.01 -10.35
CA ASN A 32 5.36 15.40 -9.63
C ASN A 32 4.90 16.85 -9.91
N ILE A 33 5.67 17.63 -10.68
CA ILE A 33 5.27 18.98 -11.08
C ILE A 33 4.90 18.95 -12.57
N PRO A 34 3.68 19.39 -12.95
CA PRO A 34 3.26 19.42 -14.34
C PRO A 34 4.25 20.16 -15.24
N GLN A 35 4.66 19.55 -16.36
CA GLN A 35 5.70 20.10 -17.25
C GLN A 35 5.38 21.52 -17.70
N GLY A 36 4.16 21.76 -18.18
CA GLY A 36 3.72 23.08 -18.63
C GLY A 36 3.67 24.14 -17.54
N LEU A 37 3.70 23.75 -16.26
CA LEU A 37 3.78 24.70 -15.15
C LEU A 37 5.22 25.06 -14.80
N LYS A 38 6.15 24.10 -14.78
CA LYS A 38 7.55 24.35 -14.40
C LYS A 38 8.41 24.92 -15.52
N THR A 39 8.11 24.65 -16.80
CA THR A 39 8.89 25.18 -17.93
C THR A 39 8.54 26.62 -18.30
N THR A 40 7.38 27.13 -17.87
CA THR A 40 6.94 28.51 -18.15
C THR A 40 7.26 29.47 -17.00
N LYS A 41 7.84 28.97 -15.91
CA LYS A 41 8.03 29.71 -14.67
C LYS A 41 9.45 30.26 -14.58
N ALA A 42 9.57 31.43 -13.96
CA ALA A 42 10.87 32.05 -13.72
C ALA A 42 11.69 31.20 -12.74
N LYS A 43 13.04 31.27 -12.80
CA LYS A 43 13.92 30.44 -11.95
C LYS A 43 13.64 30.67 -10.47
N GLU A 44 13.25 31.88 -10.11
CA GLU A 44 12.91 32.33 -8.76
C GLU A 44 11.61 31.71 -8.22
N GLU A 45 10.72 31.26 -9.11
CA GLU A 45 9.45 30.61 -8.75
C GLU A 45 9.60 29.09 -8.56
N ILE A 46 10.66 28.48 -9.12
CA ILE A 46 10.92 27.03 -9.03
C ILE A 46 10.97 26.53 -7.57
N PRO A 47 11.66 27.20 -6.63
CA PRO A 47 11.65 26.78 -5.22
C PRO A 47 10.27 26.75 -4.57
N PHE A 48 9.37 27.64 -4.98
CA PHE A 48 8.01 27.68 -4.44
C PHE A 48 7.18 26.50 -4.97
N LEU A 49 7.37 26.13 -6.23
CA LEU A 49 6.76 24.92 -6.80
C LEU A 49 7.31 23.66 -6.13
N MET A 50 8.62 23.62 -5.91
CA MET A 50 9.28 22.50 -5.25
C MET A 50 8.74 22.28 -3.85
N GLU A 51 8.59 23.33 -3.06
CA GLU A 51 7.97 23.22 -1.74
C GLU A 51 6.48 22.84 -1.81
N LYS A 52 5.73 23.39 -2.76
CA LYS A 52 4.29 23.08 -2.90
C LYS A 52 4.01 21.61 -3.23
N TYR A 53 4.81 21.00 -4.11
CA TYR A 53 4.54 19.67 -4.64
C TYR A 53 5.33 18.56 -3.93
N TYR A 54 6.50 18.87 -3.38
CA TYR A 54 7.33 17.89 -2.68
C TYR A 54 7.45 18.16 -1.18
N GLY A 55 7.29 19.40 -0.73
CA GLY A 55 7.71 19.85 0.60
C GLY A 55 9.24 20.04 0.67
N THR A 56 9.71 20.73 1.72
CA THR A 56 11.11 21.15 1.85
C THR A 56 12.09 19.97 1.84
N GLU A 57 11.89 18.95 2.68
CA GLU A 57 12.86 17.85 2.83
C GLU A 57 12.92 16.93 1.60
N LYS A 58 11.76 16.60 1.02
CA LYS A 58 11.71 15.80 -0.21
C LYS A 58 12.25 16.58 -1.40
N SER A 59 12.05 17.90 -1.46
CA SER A 59 12.63 18.72 -2.53
C SER A 59 14.16 18.76 -2.49
N ILE A 60 14.78 18.75 -1.30
CA ILE A 60 16.25 18.63 -1.14
C ILE A 60 16.73 17.29 -1.70
N SER A 61 16.06 16.20 -1.34
CA SER A 61 16.41 14.84 -1.79
C SER A 61 16.23 14.68 -3.30
N GLU A 62 15.17 15.26 -3.85
CA GLU A 62 14.88 15.21 -5.28
C GLU A 62 15.93 15.96 -6.10
N ILE A 63 16.33 17.15 -5.65
CA ILE A 63 17.40 17.91 -6.29
C ILE A 63 18.74 17.16 -6.22
N ASP A 64 19.09 16.55 -5.08
CA ASP A 64 20.29 15.71 -4.96
C ASP A 64 20.28 14.51 -5.92
N ARG A 65 19.15 13.82 -6.05
CA ARG A 65 18.96 12.74 -7.01
C ARG A 65 19.16 13.24 -8.45
N ILE A 66 18.50 14.34 -8.81
CA ILE A 66 18.51 14.88 -10.17
C ILE A 66 19.91 15.39 -10.55
N MET A 67 20.62 16.07 -9.65
CA MET A 67 21.99 16.54 -9.94
C MET A 67 22.96 15.40 -10.26
N LYS A 68 22.74 14.20 -9.70
CA LYS A 68 23.49 12.98 -10.06
C LYS A 68 23.11 12.44 -11.44
N ILE A 69 21.85 12.59 -11.85
CA ILE A 69 21.34 12.17 -13.16
C ILE A 69 21.85 13.09 -14.29
N ILE A 70 21.97 14.39 -14.02
CA ILE A 70 22.47 15.38 -14.99
C ILE A 70 23.98 15.68 -14.83
N PRO A 71 24.75 14.66 -14.40
CA PRO A 71 26.03 14.70 -13.66
C PRO A 71 26.61 16.08 -13.27
N ARG A 72 25.85 16.93 -12.57
CA ARG A 72 26.35 18.20 -11.98
C ARG A 72 27.03 17.94 -10.65
N ASN A 73 28.22 17.35 -10.72
CA ASN A 73 29.08 17.00 -9.59
C ASN A 73 30.14 18.08 -9.27
N ASP A 74 30.04 19.24 -9.91
CA ASP A 74 30.93 20.37 -9.69
C ASP A 74 30.76 20.99 -8.31
N ALA A 75 31.82 21.65 -7.84
CA ALA A 75 31.89 22.25 -6.52
C ALA A 75 30.83 23.34 -6.32
N ASP A 76 30.50 24.12 -7.35
CA ASP A 76 29.57 25.24 -7.25
C ASP A 76 28.16 24.77 -6.88
N VAL A 77 27.67 23.72 -7.54
CA VAL A 77 26.37 23.11 -7.22
C VAL A 77 26.44 22.27 -5.94
N GLN A 78 27.46 21.41 -5.80
CA GLN A 78 27.50 20.43 -4.71
C GLN A 78 27.79 21.07 -3.35
N ASN A 79 28.58 22.16 -3.28
CA ASN A 79 28.82 22.85 -2.01
C ASN A 79 27.57 23.56 -1.49
N LEU A 80 26.68 24.00 -2.37
CA LEU A 80 25.39 24.58 -1.99
C LEU A 80 24.40 23.52 -1.51
N LEU A 81 24.45 22.32 -2.09
CA LEU A 81 23.51 21.24 -1.80
C LEU A 81 23.89 20.40 -0.57
N ARG A 82 25.19 20.09 -0.43
CA ARG A 82 25.74 19.21 0.60
C ARG A 82 25.31 19.57 2.03
N PRO A 83 25.31 20.84 2.48
CA PRO A 83 24.91 21.19 3.85
C PRO A 83 23.46 20.79 4.18
N PHE A 84 22.58 20.76 3.18
CA PHE A 84 21.18 20.38 3.35
C PHE A 84 21.01 18.85 3.34
N VAL A 85 21.70 18.18 2.42
CA VAL A 85 21.69 16.71 2.34
C VAL A 85 22.28 16.08 3.60
N GLU A 86 23.44 16.59 4.06
CA GLU A 86 24.05 16.12 5.30
C GLU A 86 23.19 16.44 6.51
N LYS A 87 22.57 17.61 6.58
CA LYS A 87 21.62 17.92 7.65
C LYS A 87 20.41 16.98 7.66
N LEU A 88 19.88 16.56 6.51
CA LEU A 88 18.79 15.57 6.45
C LEU A 88 19.26 14.17 6.83
N LYS A 89 20.52 13.82 6.54
CA LYS A 89 21.13 12.58 7.02
C LYS A 89 21.34 12.62 8.52
N GLU A 90 21.86 13.73 9.05
CA GLU A 90 22.03 13.97 10.49
C GLU A 90 20.68 13.93 11.18
N GLN A 91 19.61 14.57 10.70
CA GLN A 91 18.28 14.47 11.31
C GLN A 91 17.74 13.03 11.32
N ARG A 92 17.98 12.26 10.25
CA ARG A 92 17.64 10.82 10.22
C ARG A 92 18.51 9.98 11.16
N GLN A 93 19.79 10.32 11.30
CA GLN A 93 20.75 9.63 12.16
C GLN A 93 20.66 10.06 13.63
N GLU A 94 20.19 11.28 13.92
CA GLU A 94 19.93 11.83 15.25
C GLU A 94 18.53 11.41 15.70
N GLY A 95 17.59 11.17 14.77
CA GLY A 95 16.39 10.36 15.00
C GLY A 95 16.77 8.92 15.39
N LYS A 96 17.63 8.27 14.62
CA LYS A 96 18.21 6.94 14.98
C LYS A 96 19.08 6.98 16.25
N GLY A 97 19.77 8.09 16.52
CA GLY A 97 20.75 8.28 17.58
C GLY A 97 20.10 8.62 18.92
N LYS A 98 19.11 9.50 18.93
CA LYS A 98 18.21 9.71 20.08
C LYS A 98 17.33 8.49 20.34
N MET A 99 16.96 7.73 19.30
CA MET A 99 16.40 6.38 19.48
C MET A 99 17.42 5.38 20.05
N SER A 100 18.73 5.55 19.82
CA SER A 100 19.77 4.64 20.35
C SER A 100 20.22 4.98 21.78
N GLU A 101 20.20 6.25 22.18
CA GLU A 101 20.59 6.69 23.53
C GLU A 101 19.44 6.55 24.55
N LEU A 102 18.18 6.58 24.08
CA LEU A 102 17.01 6.10 24.83
C LEU A 102 16.84 4.57 24.78
N ALA A 103 17.59 3.85 23.92
CA ALA A 103 17.53 2.38 23.78
C ALA A 103 18.58 1.63 24.59
N ALA A 104 19.07 2.23 25.69
CA ALA A 104 19.61 1.42 26.79
C ALA A 104 18.48 0.73 27.59
N ASP A 105 17.20 1.07 27.33
CA ASP A 105 16.06 0.36 27.88
C ASP A 105 14.94 0.18 26.83
N SER A 106 14.82 -1.04 26.30
CA SER A 106 13.81 -1.52 25.33
C SER A 106 13.83 -0.96 23.89
N GLY A 107 14.56 -1.62 22.99
CA GLY A 107 14.34 -1.49 21.55
C GLY A 107 12.96 -2.02 21.17
N SER A 108 12.00 -1.12 20.92
CA SER A 108 10.62 -1.43 20.57
C SER A 108 10.53 -2.45 19.43
N VAL A 109 9.63 -3.43 19.59
CA VAL A 109 9.32 -4.49 18.61
C VAL A 109 8.96 -3.88 17.25
N ALA A 110 8.34 -2.70 17.25
CA ALA A 110 7.93 -1.97 16.05
C ALA A 110 9.09 -1.69 15.07
N ASN A 111 10.22 -1.17 15.57
CA ASN A 111 11.34 -0.79 14.70
C ASN A 111 12.04 -2.01 14.09
N LYS A 112 12.11 -3.11 14.86
CA LYS A 112 12.66 -4.39 14.38
C LYS A 112 11.74 -5.01 13.32
N TRP A 113 10.43 -4.90 13.53
CA TRP A 113 9.43 -5.39 12.59
C TRP A 113 9.44 -4.59 11.29
N GLU A 114 9.44 -3.26 11.34
CA GLU A 114 9.48 -2.39 10.16
C GLU A 114 10.70 -2.70 9.27
N THR A 115 11.86 -2.89 9.89
CA THR A 115 13.08 -3.31 9.17
C THR A 115 12.91 -4.67 8.49
N ALA A 116 12.32 -5.65 9.18
CA ALA A 116 12.08 -6.97 8.61
C ALA A 116 11.04 -6.94 7.49
N LEU A 117 10.01 -6.10 7.63
CA LEU A 117 8.98 -5.89 6.62
C LEU A 117 9.60 -5.31 5.35
N SER A 118 10.49 -4.32 5.44
CA SER A 118 11.22 -3.79 4.28
C SER A 118 11.98 -4.89 3.52
N SER A 119 12.72 -5.74 4.24
CA SER A 119 13.46 -6.86 3.63
C SER A 119 12.54 -7.92 3.00
N ILE A 120 11.42 -8.26 3.66
CA ILE A 120 10.40 -9.15 3.08
C ILE A 120 9.86 -8.54 1.78
N LEU A 121 9.55 -7.25 1.84
CA LEU A 121 9.00 -6.55 0.70
C LEU A 121 9.99 -6.50 -0.44
N GLU A 122 11.30 -6.37 -0.24
CA GLU A 122 12.35 -6.44 -1.28
C GLU A 122 12.49 -7.81 -1.94
N GLU A 123 12.21 -8.90 -1.22
CA GLU A 123 12.29 -10.28 -1.73
C GLU A 123 11.12 -10.68 -2.66
N LEU A 124 10.13 -9.81 -2.83
CA LEU A 124 9.01 -10.03 -3.76
C LEU A 124 9.38 -9.69 -5.21
N THR A 125 8.78 -10.35 -6.19
CA THR A 125 8.77 -9.82 -7.57
C THR A 125 7.77 -8.67 -7.68
N ASP A 126 7.87 -7.83 -8.71
CA ASP A 126 6.91 -6.73 -8.91
C ASP A 126 5.46 -7.23 -8.99
N GLN A 127 5.24 -8.39 -9.61
CA GLN A 127 3.92 -9.01 -9.69
C GLN A 127 3.42 -9.50 -8.31
N GLN A 128 4.31 -10.06 -7.49
CA GLN A 128 3.96 -10.49 -6.13
C GLN A 128 3.72 -9.30 -5.21
N PHE A 129 4.53 -8.25 -5.35
CA PHE A 129 4.39 -7.01 -4.64
C PHE A 129 3.08 -6.30 -4.97
N ALA A 130 2.71 -6.21 -6.26
CA ALA A 130 1.42 -5.68 -6.69
C ALA A 130 0.25 -6.50 -6.10
N LYS A 131 0.35 -7.84 -6.08
CA LYS A 131 -0.65 -8.71 -5.44
C LYS A 131 -0.71 -8.51 -3.92
N MET A 132 0.42 -8.26 -3.26
CA MET A 132 0.46 -7.96 -1.83
C MET A 132 -0.24 -6.61 -1.53
N LEU A 133 0.10 -5.55 -2.26
CA LEU A 133 -0.54 -4.24 -2.15
C LEU A 133 -2.05 -4.31 -2.37
N PHE A 134 -2.48 -5.19 -3.27
CA PHE A 134 -3.88 -5.48 -3.51
C PHE A 134 -4.58 -6.08 -2.29
N TYR A 135 -3.92 -7.01 -1.59
CA TYR A 135 -4.53 -7.69 -0.44
C TYR A 135 -4.62 -6.84 0.83
N LEU A 136 -3.88 -5.75 0.94
CA LEU A 136 -4.07 -4.75 2.00
C LEU A 136 -5.39 -4.02 1.73
N ASP A 137 -6.40 -4.14 2.57
CA ASP A 137 -7.74 -3.57 2.37
C ASP A 137 -7.94 -2.22 3.07
N GLU A 138 -7.33 -2.02 4.23
CA GLU A 138 -7.45 -0.79 5.04
C GLU A 138 -6.65 0.40 4.50
N ILE A 139 -5.77 0.17 3.51
CA ILE A 139 -5.00 1.23 2.88
C ILE A 139 -5.60 1.50 1.48
N PRO A 140 -6.08 2.73 1.18
CA PRO A 140 -6.69 3.06 -0.10
C PRO A 140 -5.76 2.76 -1.29
N GLN A 141 -6.28 2.11 -2.33
CA GLN A 141 -5.48 1.68 -3.49
C GLN A 141 -4.79 2.85 -4.22
N GLY A 142 -5.42 4.03 -4.28
CA GLY A 142 -4.81 5.24 -4.84
C GLY A 142 -3.57 5.69 -4.06
N LEU A 143 -3.59 5.57 -2.72
CA LEU A 143 -2.44 5.94 -1.88
C LEU A 143 -1.25 4.99 -2.06
N LYS A 144 -1.50 3.73 -2.46
CA LYS A 144 -0.45 2.71 -2.64
C LYS A 144 0.23 2.77 -4.00
N LYS A 145 -0.52 3.08 -5.06
CA LYS A 145 0.00 3.06 -6.44
C LYS A 145 1.00 4.18 -6.70
N ASP A 146 0.90 5.28 -5.95
CA ASP A 146 1.77 6.46 -6.09
C ASP A 146 2.98 6.44 -5.13
N LYS A 147 3.15 5.36 -4.35
CA LYS A 147 4.18 5.24 -3.32
C LYS A 147 5.30 4.31 -3.76
N ALA A 148 6.54 4.72 -3.45
CA ALA A 148 7.68 3.86 -3.67
C ALA A 148 7.61 2.65 -2.74
N ARG A 149 8.13 1.50 -3.18
CA ARG A 149 8.18 0.25 -2.40
C ARG A 149 8.79 0.43 -1.01
N GLU A 150 9.75 1.34 -0.90
CA GLU A 150 10.46 1.72 0.33
C GLU A 150 9.57 2.46 1.34
N GLU A 151 8.50 3.14 0.89
CA GLU A 151 7.56 3.88 1.76
C GLU A 151 6.38 3.01 2.23
N ILE A 152 6.19 1.84 1.63
CA ILE A 152 5.08 0.93 1.92
C ILE A 152 5.17 0.29 3.32
N PRO A 153 6.34 -0.15 3.84
CA PRO A 153 6.47 -0.66 5.20
C PRO A 153 5.94 0.31 6.26
N ASP A 154 6.41 1.57 6.22
CA ASP A 154 6.02 2.62 7.16
C ASP A 154 4.50 2.86 7.11
N LEU A 155 3.90 2.90 5.92
CA LEU A 155 2.45 3.04 5.74
C LEU A 155 1.66 1.86 6.32
N ILE A 156 2.16 0.64 6.15
CA ILE A 156 1.54 -0.57 6.70
C ILE A 156 1.56 -0.53 8.23
N VAL A 157 2.72 -0.24 8.82
CA VAL A 157 2.86 -0.14 10.28
C VAL A 157 2.04 1.02 10.83
N GLN A 158 1.98 2.14 10.12
CA GLN A 158 1.17 3.31 10.51
C GLN A 158 -0.33 2.99 10.52
N GLN A 159 -0.84 2.24 9.53
CA GLN A 159 -2.26 1.97 9.40
C GLN A 159 -2.73 0.82 10.31
N TYR A 160 -1.99 -0.28 10.38
CA TYR A 160 -2.39 -1.48 11.10
C TYR A 160 -1.78 -1.59 12.51
N GLY A 161 -0.83 -0.72 12.84
CA GLY A 161 0.03 -0.90 14.01
C GLY A 161 1.05 -2.03 13.82
N PRO A 162 2.07 -2.14 14.69
CA PRO A 162 3.12 -3.17 14.58
C PRO A 162 2.56 -4.61 14.65
N GLU A 163 1.71 -4.88 15.63
CA GLU A 163 1.16 -6.22 15.88
C GLU A 163 0.11 -6.63 14.83
N GLY A 164 -0.73 -5.67 14.41
CA GLY A 164 -1.73 -5.87 13.37
C GLY A 164 -1.08 -6.10 12.01
N SER A 165 -0.05 -5.32 11.67
CA SER A 165 0.67 -5.48 10.40
C SER A 165 1.40 -6.82 10.29
N ILE A 166 1.99 -7.35 11.38
CA ILE A 166 2.59 -8.69 11.35
C ILE A 166 1.54 -9.75 10.99
N SER A 167 0.35 -9.66 11.58
CA SER A 167 -0.73 -10.62 11.34
C SER A 167 -1.26 -10.53 9.90
N GLU A 168 -1.47 -9.32 9.40
CA GLU A 168 -1.95 -9.10 8.02
C GLU A 168 -0.92 -9.58 7.00
N ILE A 169 0.37 -9.29 7.21
CA ILE A 169 1.44 -9.72 6.30
C ILE A 169 1.60 -11.25 6.30
N ASP A 170 1.47 -11.93 7.44
CA ASP A 170 1.47 -13.40 7.51
C ASP A 170 0.36 -14.02 6.66
N GLU A 171 -0.86 -13.48 6.74
CA GLU A 171 -1.98 -13.96 5.93
C GLU A 171 -1.78 -13.66 4.43
N ILE A 172 -1.26 -12.47 4.10
CA ILE A 172 -1.01 -12.10 2.72
C ILE A 172 0.08 -12.97 2.09
N MET A 173 1.18 -13.24 2.80
CA MET A 173 2.27 -14.08 2.29
C MET A 173 1.80 -15.50 1.98
N LYS A 174 0.85 -16.06 2.76
CA LYS A 174 0.17 -17.33 2.45
C LYS A 174 -0.72 -17.22 1.20
N ALA A 175 -1.40 -16.08 1.01
CA ALA A 175 -2.27 -15.83 -0.14
C ALA A 175 -1.52 -15.57 -1.46
N ILE A 176 -0.27 -15.07 -1.42
CA ILE A 176 0.63 -14.91 -2.57
C ILE A 176 1.66 -16.07 -2.72
N PRO A 177 1.30 -17.26 -2.24
CA PRO A 177 2.17 -18.36 -1.79
C PRO A 177 3.69 -18.10 -1.67
N ARG A 178 4.13 -17.11 -0.87
CA ARG A 178 5.55 -16.88 -0.52
C ARG A 178 5.94 -17.63 0.75
N ASN A 179 5.95 -18.96 0.64
CA ASN A 179 6.30 -19.88 1.74
C ASN A 179 7.78 -20.32 1.72
N ASP A 180 8.62 -19.64 0.95
CA ASP A 180 10.05 -19.97 0.85
C ASP A 180 10.85 -19.46 2.05
N PRO A 181 12.00 -20.08 2.36
CA PRO A 181 12.79 -19.73 3.54
C PRO A 181 13.23 -18.27 3.58
N LYS A 182 13.46 -17.61 2.43
CA LYS A 182 13.91 -16.22 2.40
C LYS A 182 12.91 -15.27 3.04
N VAL A 183 11.62 -15.43 2.70
CA VAL A 183 10.53 -14.63 3.27
C VAL A 183 10.16 -15.13 4.67
N GLN A 184 10.01 -16.43 4.84
CA GLN A 184 9.50 -17.01 6.08
C GLN A 184 10.48 -16.87 7.25
N ASN A 185 11.80 -16.94 7.01
CA ASN A 185 12.79 -16.72 8.08
C ASN A 185 12.77 -15.29 8.61
N LEU A 186 12.36 -14.31 7.80
CA LEU A 186 12.23 -12.91 8.21
C LEU A 186 10.92 -12.68 8.99
N LEU A 187 9.84 -13.36 8.62
CA LEU A 187 8.50 -13.17 9.20
C LEU A 187 8.27 -13.95 10.50
N ARG A 188 8.72 -15.20 10.52
CA ARG A 188 8.42 -16.18 11.59
C ARG A 188 8.80 -15.72 13.00
N PRO A 189 9.96 -15.07 13.25
CA PRO A 189 10.31 -14.61 14.60
C PRO A 189 9.29 -13.64 15.21
N PHE A 190 8.64 -12.83 14.38
CA PHE A 190 7.65 -11.84 14.83
C PHE A 190 6.28 -12.48 15.07
N VAL A 191 5.88 -13.40 14.19
CA VAL A 191 4.62 -14.16 14.34
C VAL A 191 4.66 -15.06 15.58
N GLU A 192 5.78 -15.74 15.84
CA GLU A 192 5.95 -16.59 17.03
C GLU A 192 5.94 -15.75 18.31
N LYS A 193 6.69 -14.64 18.33
CA LYS A 193 6.70 -13.71 19.46
C LYS A 193 5.30 -13.14 19.78
N LEU A 194 4.50 -12.83 18.76
CA LEU A 194 3.11 -12.39 18.93
C LEU A 194 2.20 -13.47 19.52
N LYS A 195 2.46 -14.75 19.21
CA LYS A 195 1.71 -15.89 19.76
C LYS A 195 2.09 -16.15 21.21
N GLU A 196 3.37 -16.02 21.54
CA GLU A 196 3.89 -16.13 22.91
C GLU A 196 3.33 -15.04 23.83
N GLN A 197 3.34 -13.77 23.39
CA GLN A 197 2.74 -12.66 24.15
C GLN A 197 1.26 -12.87 24.46
N ARG A 198 0.49 -13.46 23.53
CA ARG A 198 -0.93 -13.80 23.77
C ARG A 198 -1.14 -15.02 24.67
N GLN A 199 -0.13 -15.86 24.86
CA GLN A 199 -0.18 -17.05 25.72
C GLN A 199 0.31 -16.73 27.14
N GLU A 200 1.23 -15.80 27.33
CA GLU A 200 1.70 -15.33 28.65
C GLU A 200 0.62 -14.55 29.41
N GLU A 201 -0.29 -13.83 28.72
CA GLU A 201 -1.48 -13.23 29.36
C GLU A 201 -2.51 -14.26 29.85
N LYS A 202 -2.40 -15.53 29.40
CA LYS A 202 -3.21 -16.66 29.87
C LYS A 202 -2.40 -17.57 30.80
N GLY A 203 -2.16 -17.10 32.03
CA GLY A 203 -1.64 -17.92 33.12
C GLY A 203 -2.56 -19.10 33.51
N PRO A 204 -2.05 -20.09 34.27
CA PRO A 204 -2.58 -21.46 34.30
C PRO A 204 -3.71 -21.68 35.32
N SER A 205 -4.96 -21.77 34.83
CA SER A 205 -6.08 -22.54 35.41
C SER A 205 -7.21 -22.45 34.38
N GLY A 206 -7.80 -23.49 33.82
CA GLY A 206 -8.29 -24.73 34.37
C GLY A 206 -9.43 -25.19 33.43
N ALA A 207 -9.71 -26.48 33.43
CA ALA A 207 -10.63 -27.21 32.57
C ALA A 207 -11.87 -26.48 32.00
N THR A 208 -12.08 -26.72 30.70
CA THR A 208 -13.36 -26.89 29.98
C THR A 208 -14.55 -26.02 30.41
N GLN A 209 -14.92 -25.09 29.54
CA GLN A 209 -16.32 -24.98 29.10
C GLN A 209 -16.34 -24.53 27.64
N GLN A 210 -16.52 -25.52 26.76
CA GLN A 210 -17.20 -25.31 25.49
C GLN A 210 -18.55 -24.67 25.82
N ARG A 211 -18.63 -23.35 25.73
CA ARG A 211 -19.91 -22.67 25.63
C ARG A 211 -20.24 -22.61 24.16
N ASN A 212 -20.99 -23.63 23.72
CA ASN A 212 -21.70 -23.63 22.45
C ASN A 212 -22.56 -22.38 22.38
N VAL A 213 -22.08 -21.37 21.66
CA VAL A 213 -22.90 -20.30 21.10
C VAL A 213 -22.80 -20.51 19.58
N PRO A 214 -23.92 -20.60 18.83
CA PRO A 214 -23.85 -20.84 17.39
C PRO A 214 -23.23 -19.61 16.72
N ALA A 215 -21.93 -19.68 16.43
CA ALA A 215 -21.23 -18.69 15.64
C ALA A 215 -21.58 -18.92 14.17
N GLU A 216 -22.68 -18.32 13.70
CA GLU A 216 -22.98 -18.24 12.26
C GLU A 216 -22.03 -17.27 11.51
N ASP A 217 -21.15 -16.55 12.22
CA ASP A 217 -20.31 -15.49 11.64
C ASP A 217 -18.92 -15.92 11.13
N ASN A 218 -18.54 -17.20 11.26
CA ASN A 218 -17.25 -17.68 10.73
C ASN A 218 -17.39 -18.56 9.47
N VAL A 219 -18.45 -18.37 8.68
CA VAL A 219 -18.57 -19.03 7.37
C VAL A 219 -17.81 -18.18 6.33
N PRO A 220 -16.75 -18.71 5.70
CA PRO A 220 -16.03 -18.02 4.62
C PRO A 220 -16.98 -17.52 3.53
N ALA A 221 -16.74 -16.31 3.03
CA ALA A 221 -17.63 -15.64 2.08
C ALA A 221 -17.92 -16.48 0.82
N GLU A 222 -16.98 -17.30 0.36
CA GLU A 222 -17.18 -18.18 -0.81
C GLU A 222 -18.19 -19.30 -0.51
N LYS A 223 -18.25 -19.76 0.75
CA LYS A 223 -19.24 -20.73 1.21
C LYS A 223 -20.61 -20.08 1.38
N LYS A 224 -20.67 -18.81 1.82
CA LYS A 224 -21.93 -18.03 1.82
C LYS A 224 -22.46 -17.87 0.40
N LEU A 225 -21.62 -17.43 -0.54
CA LEU A 225 -21.96 -17.32 -1.96
C LEU A 225 -22.34 -18.66 -2.61
N LEU A 226 -21.72 -19.77 -2.22
CA LEU A 226 -22.11 -21.10 -2.72
C LEU A 226 -23.54 -21.45 -2.32
N LYS A 227 -23.93 -21.17 -1.06
CA LYS A 227 -25.27 -21.47 -0.54
C LYS A 227 -26.35 -20.67 -1.26
N VAL A 228 -26.09 -19.38 -1.51
CA VAL A 228 -27.06 -18.46 -2.13
C VAL A 228 -27.01 -18.47 -3.66
N ARG A 229 -26.12 -19.28 -4.26
CA ARG A 229 -25.83 -19.25 -5.70
C ARG A 229 -27.07 -19.37 -6.58
N ALA A 230 -27.97 -20.29 -6.27
CA ALA A 230 -29.18 -20.50 -7.06
C ALA A 230 -30.11 -19.27 -7.01
N GLU A 231 -30.35 -18.75 -5.81
CA GLU A 231 -31.21 -17.58 -5.61
C GLU A 231 -30.59 -16.29 -6.17
N PHE A 232 -29.27 -16.12 -6.06
CA PHE A 232 -28.54 -15.03 -6.70
C PHE A 232 -28.74 -15.05 -8.22
N ILE A 233 -28.62 -16.24 -8.84
CA ILE A 233 -28.84 -16.40 -10.29
C ILE A 233 -30.27 -16.07 -10.69
N GLU A 234 -31.27 -16.31 -9.86
CA GLU A 234 -32.66 -15.96 -10.22
C GLU A 234 -32.98 -14.48 -10.03
N ARG A 235 -32.50 -13.87 -8.94
CA ARG A 235 -32.98 -12.56 -8.48
C ARG A 235 -32.17 -11.37 -8.94
N VAL A 236 -30.87 -11.55 -9.22
CA VAL A 236 -30.01 -10.43 -9.60
C VAL A 236 -30.38 -9.90 -10.99
N SER A 237 -30.54 -8.58 -11.12
CA SER A 237 -30.86 -7.94 -12.39
C SER A 237 -29.60 -7.67 -13.22
N ASP A 238 -29.73 -7.55 -14.54
CA ASP A 238 -28.60 -7.23 -15.44
C ASP A 238 -27.86 -5.93 -15.08
N PRO A 239 -28.55 -4.82 -14.69
CA PRO A 239 -27.86 -3.60 -14.26
C PRO A 239 -27.01 -3.81 -13.01
N VAL A 240 -27.50 -4.56 -12.04
CA VAL A 240 -26.76 -4.91 -10.82
C VAL A 240 -25.56 -5.78 -11.17
N LEU A 241 -25.72 -6.77 -12.07
CA LEU A 241 -24.61 -7.59 -12.55
C LEU A 241 -23.50 -6.77 -13.20
N ASN A 242 -23.84 -5.80 -14.03
CA ASN A 242 -22.85 -4.93 -14.67
C ASN A 242 -22.10 -4.09 -13.62
N GLN A 243 -22.81 -3.50 -12.65
CA GLN A 243 -22.16 -2.75 -11.57
C GLN A 243 -21.25 -3.62 -10.70
N LEU A 244 -21.66 -4.87 -10.41
CA LEU A 244 -20.81 -5.83 -9.72
C LEU A 244 -19.57 -6.16 -10.55
N LEU A 245 -19.72 -6.37 -11.86
CA LEU A 245 -18.60 -6.62 -12.78
C LEU A 245 -17.64 -5.44 -12.87
N ASP A 246 -18.15 -4.21 -12.98
CA ASP A 246 -17.33 -2.99 -13.04
C ASP A 246 -16.51 -2.83 -11.76
N ASN A 247 -17.14 -3.06 -10.59
CA ASN A 247 -16.43 -3.04 -9.30
C ASN A 247 -15.37 -4.15 -9.22
N LEU A 248 -15.67 -5.37 -9.69
CA LEU A 248 -14.71 -6.48 -9.70
C LEU A 248 -13.52 -6.22 -10.64
N LEU A 249 -13.75 -5.56 -11.78
CA LEU A 249 -12.71 -5.17 -12.73
C LEU A 249 -11.87 -4.02 -12.19
N GLU A 250 -12.51 -2.98 -11.63
CA GLU A 250 -11.83 -1.84 -11.01
C GLU A 250 -10.89 -2.29 -9.88
N HIS A 251 -11.33 -3.28 -9.10
CA HIS A 251 -10.54 -3.89 -8.04
C HIS A 251 -9.67 -5.05 -8.56
N GLY A 252 -9.60 -5.33 -9.86
CA GLY A 252 -8.66 -6.30 -10.43
C GLY A 252 -8.86 -7.77 -10.01
N PHE A 253 -10.03 -8.12 -9.45
CA PHE A 253 -10.39 -9.52 -9.16
C PHE A 253 -10.69 -10.33 -10.42
N ILE A 254 -11.16 -9.63 -11.46
CA ILE A 254 -11.33 -10.15 -12.82
C ILE A 254 -10.51 -9.28 -13.79
N ASN A 255 -9.97 -9.89 -14.83
CA ASN A 255 -9.31 -9.16 -15.92
C ASN A 255 -10.26 -8.86 -17.09
N ASP A 256 -9.82 -8.05 -18.06
CA ASP A 256 -10.64 -7.67 -19.22
C ASP A 256 -11.14 -8.88 -20.02
N GLN A 257 -10.33 -9.95 -20.12
CA GLN A 257 -10.71 -11.18 -20.81
C GLN A 257 -11.80 -11.96 -20.05
N GLU A 258 -11.71 -12.03 -18.72
CA GLU A 258 -12.73 -12.64 -17.86
C GLU A 258 -14.03 -11.82 -17.91
N MET A 259 -13.93 -10.48 -17.90
CA MET A 259 -15.10 -9.61 -18.07
C MET A 259 -15.78 -9.83 -19.44
N GLN A 260 -14.99 -9.90 -20.52
CA GLN A 260 -15.53 -10.18 -21.87
C GLN A 260 -16.17 -11.57 -21.95
N SER A 261 -15.59 -12.58 -21.30
CA SER A 261 -16.19 -13.93 -21.22
C SER A 261 -17.56 -13.92 -20.53
N VAL A 262 -17.74 -13.08 -19.50
CA VAL A 262 -19.04 -12.92 -18.83
C VAL A 262 -20.01 -12.14 -19.71
N THR A 263 -19.59 -11.00 -20.28
CA THR A 263 -20.49 -10.11 -21.04
C THR A 263 -20.97 -10.73 -22.36
N THR A 264 -20.20 -11.64 -22.95
CA THR A 264 -20.57 -12.39 -24.17
C THR A 264 -21.65 -13.45 -23.95
N LYS A 265 -22.00 -13.80 -22.69
CA LYS A 265 -23.11 -14.73 -22.41
C LYS A 265 -24.45 -14.12 -22.82
N LYS A 266 -25.31 -14.92 -23.44
CA LYS A 266 -26.60 -14.46 -23.98
C LYS A 266 -27.70 -14.29 -22.91
N SER A 267 -27.67 -15.08 -21.84
CA SER A 267 -28.70 -15.01 -20.80
C SER A 267 -28.17 -14.36 -19.51
N ARG A 268 -29.00 -13.54 -18.87
CA ARG A 268 -28.75 -12.96 -17.54
C ARG A 268 -28.37 -14.03 -16.50
N ALA A 269 -29.06 -15.17 -16.54
CA ALA A 269 -28.79 -16.27 -15.61
C ALA A 269 -27.40 -16.89 -15.82
N ASP A 270 -26.95 -17.03 -17.07
CA ASP A 270 -25.60 -17.52 -17.37
C ASP A 270 -24.53 -16.50 -16.96
N LYS A 271 -24.79 -15.19 -17.12
CA LYS A 271 -23.92 -14.12 -16.62
C LYS A 271 -23.77 -14.19 -15.10
N ALA A 272 -24.90 -14.22 -14.38
CA ALA A 272 -24.92 -14.30 -12.93
C ALA A 272 -24.15 -15.52 -12.42
N ARG A 273 -24.33 -16.68 -13.09
CA ARG A 273 -23.62 -17.91 -12.78
C ARG A 273 -22.11 -17.77 -12.96
N GLU A 274 -21.68 -17.19 -14.08
CA GLU A 274 -20.26 -17.00 -14.37
C GLU A 274 -19.60 -16.03 -13.38
N VAL A 275 -20.28 -14.93 -13.01
CA VAL A 275 -19.80 -13.95 -12.01
C VAL A 275 -19.58 -14.63 -10.66
N ILE A 276 -20.61 -15.27 -10.12
CA ILE A 276 -20.53 -15.84 -8.78
C ILE A 276 -19.54 -17.00 -8.70
N ASP A 277 -19.44 -17.83 -9.74
CA ASP A 277 -18.48 -18.95 -9.76
C ASP A 277 -17.04 -18.48 -9.95
N THR A 278 -16.81 -17.45 -10.77
CA THR A 278 -15.49 -16.83 -10.93
C THR A 278 -15.03 -16.21 -9.61
N VAL A 279 -15.87 -15.37 -9.00
CA VAL A 279 -15.55 -14.70 -7.74
C VAL A 279 -15.28 -15.70 -6.62
N ARG A 280 -16.09 -16.76 -6.49
CA ARG A 280 -15.87 -17.83 -5.50
C ARG A 280 -14.54 -18.54 -5.70
N LYS A 281 -14.13 -18.80 -6.94
CA LYS A 281 -12.83 -19.43 -7.24
C LYS A 281 -11.64 -18.51 -6.92
N LYS A 282 -11.83 -17.19 -6.93
CA LYS A 282 -10.81 -16.19 -6.57
C LYS A 282 -10.60 -16.08 -5.06
N GLY A 283 -11.51 -16.63 -4.24
CA GLY A 283 -11.35 -16.76 -2.79
C GLY A 283 -12.12 -15.73 -1.96
N THR A 284 -11.79 -15.66 -0.67
CA THR A 284 -12.65 -15.06 0.35
C THR A 284 -12.75 -13.57 0.16
N LYS A 285 -11.62 -12.90 -0.12
CA LYS A 285 -11.56 -11.45 -0.33
C LYS A 285 -12.40 -11.01 -1.55
N ALA A 286 -12.34 -11.74 -2.66
CA ALA A 286 -13.17 -11.48 -3.84
C ALA A 286 -14.67 -11.67 -3.53
N SER A 287 -14.98 -12.74 -2.80
CA SER A 287 -16.35 -13.08 -2.42
C SER A 287 -16.95 -12.08 -1.44
N SER A 288 -16.15 -11.59 -0.48
CA SER A 288 -16.55 -10.53 0.44
C SER A 288 -16.77 -9.21 -0.28
N LEU A 289 -15.94 -8.85 -1.27
CA LEU A 289 -16.17 -7.66 -2.08
C LEU A 289 -17.51 -7.76 -2.84
N LEU A 290 -17.78 -8.89 -3.51
CA LEU A 290 -19.05 -9.09 -4.22
C LEU A 290 -20.24 -8.93 -3.28
N ILE A 291 -20.18 -9.52 -2.07
CA ILE A 291 -21.23 -9.38 -1.06
C ILE A 291 -21.39 -7.91 -0.65
N ASN A 292 -20.30 -7.21 -0.31
CA ASN A 292 -20.34 -5.81 0.12
C ASN A 292 -20.91 -4.89 -0.97
N THR A 293 -20.45 -5.04 -2.21
CA THR A 293 -20.96 -4.27 -3.35
C THR A 293 -22.42 -4.58 -3.61
N LEU A 294 -22.86 -5.83 -3.51
CA LEU A 294 -24.27 -6.19 -3.63
C LEU A 294 -25.11 -5.52 -2.53
N CYS A 295 -24.61 -5.44 -1.30
CA CYS A 295 -25.31 -4.75 -0.20
C CYS A 295 -25.45 -3.24 -0.44
N LYS A 296 -24.48 -2.62 -1.12
CA LYS A 296 -24.50 -1.19 -1.46
C LYS A 296 -25.42 -0.91 -2.65
N VAL A 297 -25.40 -1.77 -3.65
CA VAL A 297 -26.08 -1.56 -4.95
C VAL A 297 -27.53 -2.05 -4.91
N ASP A 298 -27.81 -3.16 -4.22
CA ASP A 298 -29.13 -3.78 -4.14
C ASP A 298 -29.33 -4.46 -2.78
N LYS A 299 -29.56 -3.62 -1.77
CA LYS A 299 -29.80 -4.05 -0.39
C LYS A 299 -30.98 -5.04 -0.26
N PRO A 300 -32.15 -4.83 -0.90
CA PRO A 300 -33.26 -5.80 -0.83
C PRO A 300 -32.87 -7.19 -1.32
N VAL A 301 -32.07 -7.30 -2.39
CA VAL A 301 -31.56 -8.59 -2.86
C VAL A 301 -30.59 -9.20 -1.85
N ALA A 302 -29.70 -8.41 -1.24
CA ALA A 302 -28.78 -8.90 -0.22
C ALA A 302 -29.50 -9.44 1.04
N GLU A 303 -30.55 -8.76 1.50
CA GLU A 303 -31.38 -9.20 2.65
C GLU A 303 -32.10 -10.51 2.34
N VAL A 304 -32.69 -10.64 1.15
CA VAL A 304 -33.37 -11.86 0.71
C VAL A 304 -32.41 -13.04 0.64
N LEU A 305 -31.19 -12.81 0.17
CA LEU A 305 -30.13 -13.83 0.11
C LEU A 305 -29.50 -14.12 1.48
N LYS A 306 -29.91 -13.42 2.56
CA LYS A 306 -29.36 -13.56 3.92
C LYS A 306 -27.84 -13.38 3.96
N LEU A 307 -27.35 -12.43 3.18
CA LEU A 307 -25.93 -12.08 3.12
C LEU A 307 -25.52 -11.01 4.14
N ILE A 308 -26.52 -10.35 4.74
CA ILE A 308 -26.43 -9.35 5.81
C ILE A 308 -27.46 -9.64 6.90
#